data_AF-A0A7Y9L9C4-F1
#
_entry.id   AF-A0A7Y9L9C4-F1
#
_cell.length_a   1.000
_cell.length_b   1.000
_cell.length_c   1.000
_cell.angle_alpha   90.00
_cell.angle_beta   90.00
_cell.angle_gamma   90.00
#
_symmetry.space_group_name_H-M   'P 1'
#
loop_
_entity.id
_entity.type
_entity.pdbx_description
1 polymer ?
#
loop_
_entity_poly.entity_id
_entity_poly.type
_entity_poly.pdbx_seq_one_letter_code
_entity_poly.pdbx_strand_id
1 'polypeptide(L)'
;MLKDAVDSVPSGMQQRFPNLIGIELARLELERRGETVAAAERTSYAAAIQAIRDREDCCDFAQASILRILYRYPESKILPAEIREELLGTLQADRYWMDEPGGPGGCYFTENHQILFHSNEYLAANLLGPDAVFGNDGRSGQWHREHAEQMLTRWLDWRMRFSFSEWNSSCYYAEDLAALLNLYDFAPDEVIRKKAGDVISLIMFHTLLNSFDGDLGGTQGRTYFRQAINPALQDVRGLQWLYLGSWRRAGTVSFRPRVRGVILLRDSRRPGRHQRGRSS
;
A
#
# COMPACT_ATOMS: atom_id res chain seq x y z
N MET A 1 -17.78 15.95 8.60
CA MET A 1 -16.38 16.20 8.18
C MET A 1 -15.80 15.06 7.34
N LEU A 2 -15.81 13.78 7.78
CA LEU A 2 -15.48 12.64 6.89
C LEU A 2 -16.59 12.36 5.87
N LYS A 3 -17.86 12.46 6.28
CA LYS A 3 -19.04 12.27 5.41
C LYS A 3 -19.04 13.22 4.21
N ASP A 4 -18.77 14.50 4.44
CA ASP A 4 -18.77 15.56 3.41
C ASP A 4 -17.59 15.43 2.42
N ALA A 5 -16.53 14.69 2.78
CA ALA A 5 -15.39 14.42 1.90
C ALA A 5 -15.69 13.30 0.90
N VAL A 6 -16.60 12.37 1.23
CA VAL A 6 -17.04 11.27 0.36
C VAL A 6 -18.00 11.79 -0.71
N ASP A 7 -18.92 12.70 -0.35
CA ASP A 7 -20.02 13.15 -1.22
C ASP A 7 -19.60 14.21 -2.26
N SER A 8 -18.37 14.73 -2.23
CA SER A 8 -17.94 15.90 -3.02
C SER A 8 -16.95 15.62 -4.16
N VAL A 9 -16.86 14.37 -4.64
CA VAL A 9 -15.92 13.97 -5.70
C VAL A 9 -16.53 14.17 -7.10
N PRO A 10 -16.00 15.07 -7.96
CA PRO A 10 -16.47 15.25 -9.33
C PRO A 10 -16.16 14.03 -10.22
N SER A 11 -17.10 13.69 -11.10
CA SER A 11 -17.11 12.51 -11.97
C SER A 11 -15.87 12.34 -12.87
N GLY A 12 -15.18 13.41 -13.24
CA GLY A 12 -13.97 13.36 -14.09
C GLY A 12 -12.66 12.96 -13.37
N MET A 13 -12.68 12.76 -12.04
CA MET A 13 -11.50 12.48 -11.21
C MET A 13 -11.49 11.02 -10.68
N GLN A 14 -12.15 10.12 -11.42
CA GLN A 14 -12.30 8.69 -11.14
C GLN A 14 -11.22 7.81 -11.83
N GLN A 15 -10.31 8.40 -12.59
CA GLN A 15 -9.47 7.67 -13.56
C GLN A 15 -8.19 6.99 -13.04
N ARG A 16 -8.10 6.74 -11.73
CA ARG A 16 -7.23 5.70 -11.14
C ARG A 16 -7.61 5.59 -9.68
N PHE A 17 -8.30 4.49 -9.36
CA PHE A 17 -8.75 4.05 -8.04
C PHE A 17 -9.20 5.19 -7.12
N PRO A 18 -10.50 5.53 -7.03
CA PRO A 18 -10.93 6.35 -5.90
C PRO A 18 -10.47 5.64 -4.63
N ASN A 19 -9.65 6.33 -3.81
CA ASN A 19 -9.06 5.91 -2.54
C ASN A 19 -10.10 5.52 -1.44
N LEU A 20 -11.22 4.91 -1.82
CA LEU A 20 -12.23 4.35 -0.94
C LEU A 20 -11.63 3.23 -0.10
N ILE A 21 -10.75 2.40 -0.67
CA ILE A 21 -10.09 1.34 0.12
C ILE A 21 -9.18 1.94 1.20
N GLY A 22 -8.53 3.08 0.91
CA GLY A 22 -7.83 3.87 1.91
C GLY A 22 -8.77 4.32 3.02
N ILE A 23 -9.93 4.89 2.69
CA ILE A 23 -10.96 5.28 3.66
C ILE A 23 -11.45 4.08 4.50
N GLU A 24 -11.64 2.92 3.89
CA GLU A 24 -12.01 1.71 4.63
C GLU A 24 -10.92 1.27 5.61
N LEU A 25 -9.63 1.35 5.25
CA LEU A 25 -8.54 1.12 6.19
C LEU A 25 -8.61 2.03 7.43
N ALA A 26 -9.05 3.30 7.30
CA ALA A 26 -9.31 4.14 8.47
C ALA A 26 -10.40 3.59 9.36
N ARG A 27 -11.53 3.26 8.72
CA ARG A 27 -12.74 2.82 9.40
C ARG A 27 -12.46 1.56 10.21
N LEU A 28 -11.73 0.63 9.61
CA LEU A 28 -11.29 -0.62 10.24
C LEU A 28 -10.36 -0.38 11.43
N GLU A 29 -9.39 0.54 11.34
CA GLU A 29 -8.56 0.84 12.51
C GLU A 29 -9.35 1.59 13.59
N LEU A 30 -10.26 2.49 13.24
CA LEU A 30 -11.12 3.17 14.22
C LEU A 30 -11.95 2.16 15.00
N GLU A 31 -12.58 1.20 14.32
CA GLU A 31 -13.26 0.08 14.96
C GLU A 31 -12.32 -0.71 15.88
N ARG A 32 -11.13 -1.09 15.39
CA ARG A 32 -10.13 -1.80 16.19
C ARG A 32 -9.73 -1.05 17.46
N ARG A 33 -9.82 0.29 17.46
CA ARG A 33 -9.55 1.16 18.62
C ARG A 33 -10.74 1.35 19.55
N GLY A 34 -11.87 0.70 19.25
CA GLY A 34 -13.10 0.76 20.05
C GLY A 34 -14.04 1.90 19.67
N GLU A 35 -13.79 2.59 18.55
CA GLU A 35 -14.71 3.62 18.06
C GLU A 35 -15.91 2.98 17.36
N THR A 36 -17.08 3.59 17.51
CA THR A 36 -18.29 3.15 16.82
C THR A 36 -18.23 3.59 15.36
N VAL A 37 -18.15 2.62 14.45
CA VAL A 37 -18.13 2.84 13.01
C VAL A 37 -19.23 2.00 12.37
N ALA A 38 -19.90 2.54 11.35
CA ALA A 38 -20.89 1.77 10.59
C ALA A 38 -20.22 0.63 9.83
N ALA A 39 -20.98 -0.45 9.60
CA ALA A 39 -20.57 -1.54 8.73
C ALA A 39 -20.12 -1.00 7.36
N ALA A 40 -19.12 -1.64 6.77
CA ALA A 40 -18.64 -1.33 5.44
C ALA A 40 -19.68 -1.79 4.41
N GLU A 41 -19.85 -0.99 3.36
CA GLU A 41 -20.73 -1.32 2.24
C GLU A 41 -19.90 -1.95 1.12
N ARG A 42 -20.50 -2.89 0.38
CA ARG A 42 -19.84 -3.53 -0.78
C ARG A 42 -19.40 -2.51 -1.83
N THR A 43 -20.10 -1.39 -1.95
CA THR A 43 -19.77 -0.26 -2.84
C THR A 43 -18.40 0.36 -2.53
N SER A 44 -17.92 0.32 -1.28
CA SER A 44 -16.60 0.82 -0.90
C SER A 44 -15.44 0.03 -1.52
N TYR A 45 -15.68 -1.23 -1.88
CA TYR A 45 -14.68 -2.14 -2.44
C TYR A 45 -14.87 -2.40 -3.93
N ALA A 46 -16.04 -2.04 -4.48
CA ALA A 46 -16.45 -2.39 -5.83
C ALA A 46 -15.44 -1.98 -6.91
N ALA A 47 -14.88 -0.77 -6.82
CA ALA A 47 -13.90 -0.28 -7.80
C ALA A 47 -12.58 -1.08 -7.76
N ALA A 48 -12.09 -1.41 -6.56
CA ALA A 48 -10.88 -2.22 -6.38
C ALA A 48 -11.08 -3.64 -6.92
N ILE A 49 -12.22 -4.26 -6.58
CA ILE A 49 -12.61 -5.58 -7.08
C ILE A 49 -12.71 -5.59 -8.59
N GLN A 50 -13.38 -4.58 -9.18
CA GLN A 50 -13.58 -4.51 -10.63
C GLN A 50 -12.25 -4.36 -11.37
N ALA A 51 -11.38 -3.46 -10.93
CA ALA A 51 -10.08 -3.25 -11.56
C ALA A 51 -9.18 -4.49 -11.52
N ILE A 52 -9.26 -5.28 -10.44
CA ILE A 52 -8.59 -6.58 -10.35
C ILE A 52 -9.18 -7.56 -11.36
N ARG A 53 -10.51 -7.73 -11.38
CA ARG A 53 -11.20 -8.64 -12.31
C ARG A 53 -10.93 -8.30 -13.77
N ASP A 54 -10.86 -7.01 -14.09
CA ASP A 54 -10.62 -6.49 -15.43
C ASP A 54 -9.12 -6.46 -15.80
N ARG A 55 -8.23 -6.81 -14.87
CA ARG A 55 -6.77 -6.81 -15.04
C ARG A 55 -6.26 -5.44 -15.53
N GLU A 56 -6.82 -4.39 -14.95
CA GLU A 56 -6.42 -3.03 -15.25
C GLU A 56 -4.96 -2.79 -14.87
N ASP A 57 -4.29 -1.89 -15.59
CA ASP A 57 -2.96 -1.43 -15.18
C ASP A 57 -3.02 -0.83 -13.77
N CYS A 58 -2.09 -1.27 -12.91
CA CYS A 58 -2.04 -0.96 -11.47
C CYS A 58 -3.09 -1.66 -10.57
N CYS A 59 -3.73 -2.75 -11.03
CA CYS A 59 -4.63 -3.54 -10.17
C CYS A 59 -3.93 -4.12 -8.92
N ASP A 60 -2.62 -4.34 -8.99
CA ASP A 60 -1.75 -4.79 -7.91
C ASP A 60 -1.66 -3.80 -6.73
N PHE A 61 -1.94 -2.52 -6.97
CA PHE A 61 -2.00 -1.51 -5.89
C PHE A 61 -3.25 -1.74 -5.04
N ALA A 62 -4.36 -2.11 -5.70
CA ALA A 62 -5.60 -2.48 -5.05
C ALA A 62 -5.46 -3.82 -4.30
N GLN A 63 -4.80 -4.82 -4.92
CA GLN A 63 -4.50 -6.10 -4.27
C GLN A 63 -3.74 -5.90 -2.95
N ALA A 64 -2.69 -5.06 -2.94
CA ALA A 64 -1.90 -4.78 -1.74
C ALA A 64 -2.74 -4.18 -0.61
N SER A 65 -3.67 -3.28 -0.97
CA SER A 65 -4.60 -2.68 0.00
C SER A 65 -5.60 -3.71 0.55
N ILE A 66 -6.15 -4.60 -0.30
CA ILE A 66 -7.05 -5.69 0.11
C ILE A 66 -6.33 -6.65 1.05
N LEU A 67 -5.12 -7.08 0.71
CA LEU A 67 -4.33 -7.98 1.55
C LEU A 67 -4.05 -7.36 2.91
N ARG A 68 -3.69 -6.08 2.97
CA ARG A 68 -3.52 -5.38 4.24
C ARG A 68 -4.77 -5.41 5.10
N ILE A 69 -5.96 -5.21 4.49
CA ILE A 69 -7.24 -5.29 5.20
C ILE A 69 -7.44 -6.70 5.77
N LEU A 70 -7.30 -7.73 4.94
CA LEU A 70 -7.59 -9.12 5.33
C LEU A 70 -6.65 -9.62 6.42
N TYR A 71 -5.35 -9.30 6.34
CA TYR A 71 -4.37 -9.67 7.36
C TYR A 71 -4.49 -8.87 8.65
N ARG A 72 -4.75 -7.56 8.56
CA ARG A 72 -4.73 -6.68 9.74
C ARG A 72 -6.01 -6.72 10.54
N TYR A 73 -7.13 -7.00 9.89
CA TYR A 73 -8.48 -6.97 10.48
C TYR A 73 -9.29 -8.26 10.18
N PRO A 74 -8.75 -9.45 10.51
CA PRO A 74 -9.43 -10.73 10.29
C PRO A 74 -10.75 -10.82 11.06
N GLU A 75 -10.82 -10.19 12.24
CA GLU A 75 -11.98 -10.25 13.15
C GLU A 75 -12.82 -8.96 13.17
N SER A 76 -12.68 -8.11 12.15
CA SER A 76 -13.47 -6.88 12.06
C SER A 76 -14.96 -7.21 11.94
N LYS A 77 -15.78 -6.57 12.79
CA LYS A 77 -17.24 -6.65 12.79
C LYS A 77 -17.85 -5.71 11.77
N ILE A 78 -17.15 -4.64 11.40
CA ILE A 78 -17.57 -3.73 10.33
C ILE A 78 -17.20 -4.23 8.93
N LEU A 79 -16.47 -5.35 8.80
CA LEU A 79 -16.22 -6.01 7.53
C LEU A 79 -17.10 -7.28 7.42
N PRO A 80 -18.29 -7.19 6.81
CA PRO A 80 -19.18 -8.34 6.61
C PRO A 80 -18.47 -9.54 5.98
N ALA A 81 -18.90 -10.74 6.37
CA ALA A 81 -18.33 -11.99 5.88
C ALA A 81 -18.43 -12.10 4.35
N GLU A 82 -19.54 -11.65 3.77
CA GLU A 82 -19.79 -11.69 2.33
C GLU A 82 -18.79 -10.81 1.56
N ILE A 83 -18.43 -9.65 2.11
CA ILE A 83 -17.41 -8.78 1.51
C ILE A 83 -16.03 -9.43 1.66
N ARG A 84 -15.71 -9.98 2.84
CA ARG A 84 -14.45 -10.67 3.08
C ARG A 84 -14.24 -11.84 2.10
N GLU A 85 -15.27 -12.65 1.89
CA GLU A 85 -15.27 -13.75 0.93
C GLU A 85 -15.12 -13.26 -0.51
N GLU A 86 -15.81 -12.16 -0.90
CA GLU A 86 -15.65 -11.57 -2.24
C GLU A 86 -14.21 -11.07 -2.46
N LEU A 87 -13.59 -10.47 -1.45
CA LEU A 87 -12.20 -10.02 -1.51
C LEU A 87 -11.21 -11.19 -1.64
N LEU A 88 -11.39 -12.26 -0.84
CA LEU A 88 -10.59 -13.48 -0.93
C LEU A 88 -10.73 -14.16 -2.29
N GLY A 89 -11.97 -14.33 -2.78
CA GLY A 89 -12.24 -14.92 -4.09
C GLY A 89 -11.70 -14.08 -5.24
N THR A 90 -11.68 -12.75 -5.09
CA THR A 90 -11.08 -11.85 -6.09
C THR A 90 -9.56 -12.03 -6.16
N LEU A 91 -8.87 -12.17 -5.03
CA LEU A 91 -7.43 -12.48 -5.01
C LEU A 91 -7.14 -13.88 -5.58
N GLN A 92 -7.91 -14.89 -5.15
CA GLN A 92 -7.72 -16.28 -5.58
C GLN A 92 -7.91 -16.49 -7.09
N ALA A 93 -8.77 -15.69 -7.72
CA ALA A 93 -9.05 -15.79 -9.15
C ALA A 93 -8.11 -14.94 -10.03
N ASP A 94 -7.25 -14.12 -9.43
CA ASP A 94 -6.44 -13.17 -10.19
C ASP A 94 -5.19 -13.81 -10.80
N ARG A 95 -4.60 -13.08 -11.73
CA ARG A 95 -3.32 -13.35 -12.36
C ARG A 95 -2.19 -12.63 -11.62
N TYR A 96 -1.21 -13.37 -11.13
CA TYR A 96 -0.09 -12.80 -10.38
C TYR A 96 1.15 -12.56 -11.24
N TRP A 97 1.34 -13.29 -12.33
CA TRP A 97 2.49 -13.09 -13.19
C TRP A 97 2.24 -13.18 -14.69
N MET A 98 3.16 -12.62 -15.47
CA MET A 98 3.03 -12.47 -16.92
C MET A 98 3.15 -13.79 -17.71
N ASP A 99 3.67 -14.84 -17.09
CA ASP A 99 3.76 -16.18 -17.68
C ASP A 99 2.52 -17.04 -17.43
N GLU A 100 1.60 -16.58 -16.57
CA GLU A 100 0.31 -17.20 -16.37
C GLU A 100 -0.66 -16.94 -17.54
N PRO A 101 -1.69 -17.80 -17.72
CA PRO A 101 -2.70 -17.63 -18.76
C PRO A 101 -3.41 -16.27 -18.69
N GLY A 102 -3.63 -15.67 -19.86
CA GLY A 102 -4.29 -14.37 -20.00
C GLY A 102 -3.70 -13.56 -21.14
N GLY A 103 -4.57 -12.88 -21.90
CA GLY A 103 -4.15 -11.97 -22.98
C GLY A 103 -3.31 -10.78 -22.48
N PRO A 104 -2.94 -9.86 -23.39
CA PRO A 104 -2.24 -8.64 -23.00
C PRO A 104 -3.16 -7.77 -22.14
N GLY A 105 -2.82 -7.60 -20.86
CA GLY A 105 -3.52 -6.75 -19.91
C GLY A 105 -2.61 -6.56 -18.69
N GLY A 106 -2.60 -5.37 -18.09
CA GLY A 106 -1.69 -5.01 -16.99
C GLY A 106 -0.21 -4.83 -17.37
N CYS A 107 0.51 -4.05 -16.56
CA CYS A 107 1.96 -3.95 -16.59
C CYS A 107 2.54 -4.80 -15.45
N TYR A 108 3.23 -5.90 -15.76
CA TYR A 108 3.82 -6.78 -14.73
C TYR A 108 5.31 -6.55 -14.50
N PHE A 109 5.99 -5.95 -15.48
CA PHE A 109 7.44 -6.09 -15.60
C PHE A 109 8.25 -4.91 -15.05
N THR A 110 7.64 -3.75 -14.78
CA THR A 110 8.39 -2.62 -14.20
C THR A 110 8.72 -2.91 -12.74
N GLU A 111 9.72 -2.18 -12.22
CA GLU A 111 10.32 -2.45 -10.91
C GLU A 111 9.31 -2.44 -9.75
N ASN A 112 8.38 -1.47 -9.73
CA ASN A 112 7.32 -1.40 -8.72
C ASN A 112 6.30 -2.55 -8.85
N HIS A 113 5.85 -2.86 -10.07
CA HIS A 113 4.90 -3.95 -10.31
C HIS A 113 5.48 -5.31 -9.90
N GLN A 114 6.79 -5.53 -10.11
CA GLN A 114 7.45 -6.75 -9.65
C GLN A 114 7.26 -6.98 -8.14
N ILE A 115 7.59 -6.00 -7.29
CA ILE A 115 7.47 -6.19 -5.84
C ILE A 115 6.02 -6.31 -5.40
N LEU A 116 5.11 -5.55 -6.02
CA LEU A 116 3.69 -5.60 -5.72
C LEU A 116 3.10 -6.96 -6.07
N PHE A 117 3.18 -7.40 -7.32
CA PHE A 117 2.64 -8.69 -7.74
C PHE A 117 3.23 -9.86 -6.94
N HIS A 118 4.55 -9.93 -6.76
CA HIS A 118 5.16 -11.04 -6.02
C HIS A 118 4.86 -10.99 -4.53
N SER A 119 4.77 -9.80 -3.92
CA SER A 119 4.33 -9.70 -2.52
C SER A 119 2.87 -10.09 -2.35
N ASN A 120 2.02 -9.70 -3.30
CA ASN A 120 0.59 -9.97 -3.28
C ASN A 120 0.32 -11.46 -3.48
N GLU A 121 1.01 -12.10 -4.42
CA GLU A 121 0.95 -13.56 -4.65
C GLU A 121 1.36 -14.32 -3.40
N TYR A 122 2.52 -13.97 -2.85
CA TYR A 122 3.06 -14.63 -1.66
C TYR A 122 2.09 -14.55 -0.48
N LEU A 123 1.53 -13.37 -0.21
CA LEU A 123 0.61 -13.16 0.90
C LEU A 123 -0.77 -13.78 0.62
N ALA A 124 -1.30 -13.69 -0.61
CA ALA A 124 -2.56 -14.34 -0.96
C ALA A 124 -2.48 -15.86 -0.81
N ALA A 125 -1.40 -16.47 -1.29
CA ALA A 125 -1.15 -17.90 -1.16
C ALA A 125 -1.06 -18.35 0.31
N ASN A 126 -0.35 -17.59 1.14
CA ASN A 126 -0.27 -17.89 2.57
C ASN A 126 -1.60 -17.68 3.32
N LEU A 127 -2.42 -16.71 2.89
CA LEU A 127 -3.72 -16.44 3.48
C LEU A 127 -4.77 -17.50 3.12
N LEU A 128 -4.78 -17.96 1.86
CA LEU A 128 -5.72 -18.97 1.35
C LEU A 128 -5.33 -20.40 1.73
N GLY A 129 -4.03 -20.65 1.94
CA GLY A 129 -3.49 -21.93 2.37
C GLY A 129 -2.95 -22.80 1.22
N PRO A 130 -2.15 -23.83 1.54
CA PRO A 130 -1.38 -24.60 0.56
C PRO A 130 -2.24 -25.38 -0.44
N ASP A 131 -3.42 -25.83 -0.02
CA ASP A 131 -4.34 -26.65 -0.82
C ASP A 131 -5.32 -25.81 -1.65
N ALA A 132 -5.33 -24.48 -1.50
CA ALA A 132 -6.18 -23.62 -2.30
C ALA A 132 -5.81 -23.74 -3.78
N VAL A 133 -6.81 -23.76 -4.66
CA VAL A 133 -6.58 -23.78 -6.12
C VAL A 133 -6.80 -22.36 -6.65
N PHE A 134 -5.80 -21.79 -7.31
CA PHE A 134 -5.88 -20.46 -7.89
C PHE A 134 -6.58 -20.53 -9.25
N GLY A 135 -7.55 -19.64 -9.45
CA GLY A 135 -8.49 -19.73 -10.56
C GLY A 135 -7.89 -19.42 -11.92
N ASN A 136 -6.79 -18.66 -11.96
CA ASN A 136 -6.22 -18.19 -13.23
C ASN A 136 -5.42 -19.28 -13.98
N ASP A 137 -4.68 -20.12 -13.25
CA ASP A 137 -3.80 -21.14 -13.83
C ASP A 137 -4.03 -22.57 -13.28
N GLY A 138 -4.90 -22.73 -12.29
CA GLY A 138 -5.25 -23.99 -11.67
C GLY A 138 -4.17 -24.55 -10.72
N ARG A 139 -3.13 -23.78 -10.40
CA ARG A 139 -2.05 -24.22 -9.51
C ARG A 139 -2.45 -24.08 -8.04
N SER A 140 -1.73 -24.79 -7.18
CA SER A 140 -2.02 -24.79 -5.74
C SER A 140 -1.46 -23.55 -5.06
N GLY A 141 -2.00 -23.20 -3.88
CA GLY A 141 -1.47 -22.14 -3.03
C GLY A 141 -0.02 -22.42 -2.62
N GLN A 142 0.36 -23.69 -2.42
CA GLN A 142 1.75 -24.05 -2.20
C GLN A 142 2.65 -23.65 -3.38
N TRP A 143 2.20 -23.89 -4.61
CA TRP A 143 2.95 -23.50 -5.80
C TRP A 143 3.11 -21.97 -5.89
N HIS A 144 2.02 -21.22 -5.72
CA HIS A 144 2.06 -19.75 -5.76
C HIS A 144 2.96 -19.17 -4.66
N ARG A 145 2.92 -19.76 -3.46
CA ARG A 145 3.83 -19.39 -2.38
C ARG A 145 5.29 -19.56 -2.80
N GLU A 146 5.67 -20.72 -3.31
CA GLU A 146 7.06 -21.03 -3.71
C GLU A 146 7.53 -20.16 -4.89
N HIS A 147 6.66 -19.98 -5.89
CA HIS A 147 6.93 -19.13 -7.05
C HIS A 147 7.18 -17.68 -6.62
N ALA A 148 6.26 -17.11 -5.84
CA ALA A 148 6.36 -15.75 -5.34
C ALA A 148 7.59 -15.57 -4.43
N GLU A 149 7.87 -16.53 -3.55
CA GLU A 149 9.02 -16.50 -2.65
C GLU A 149 10.35 -16.40 -3.42
N GLN A 150 10.50 -17.18 -4.48
CA GLN A 150 11.69 -17.12 -5.33
C GLN A 150 11.85 -15.73 -5.98
N MET A 151 10.75 -15.19 -6.52
CA MET A 151 10.78 -13.94 -7.26
C MET A 151 10.96 -12.72 -6.34
N LEU A 152 10.25 -12.66 -5.22
CA LEU A 152 10.36 -11.57 -4.26
C LEU A 152 11.75 -11.58 -3.58
N THR A 153 12.31 -12.75 -3.27
CA THR A 153 13.64 -12.83 -2.63
C THR A 153 14.71 -12.27 -3.56
N ARG A 154 14.63 -12.62 -4.85
CA ARG A 154 15.51 -12.05 -5.88
C ARG A 154 15.37 -10.54 -5.95
N TRP A 155 14.14 -10.02 -5.98
CA TRP A 155 13.88 -8.58 -6.06
C TRP A 155 14.48 -7.84 -4.86
N LEU A 156 14.23 -8.34 -3.63
CA LEU A 156 14.75 -7.75 -2.39
C LEU A 156 16.28 -7.73 -2.38
N ASP A 157 16.92 -8.84 -2.78
CA ASP A 157 18.37 -8.92 -2.87
C ASP A 157 18.96 -7.96 -3.90
N TRP A 158 18.26 -7.79 -5.03
CA TRP A 158 18.69 -6.83 -6.05
C TRP A 158 18.56 -5.39 -5.55
N ARG A 159 17.50 -5.02 -4.83
CA ARG A 159 17.38 -3.65 -4.29
C ARG A 159 18.47 -3.33 -3.29
N MET A 160 18.81 -4.29 -2.43
CA MET A 160 19.89 -4.09 -1.47
C MET A 160 21.27 -4.02 -2.15
N ARG A 161 21.49 -4.79 -3.23
CA ARG A 161 22.79 -4.83 -3.91
C ARG A 161 22.99 -3.69 -4.91
N PHE A 162 21.95 -3.30 -5.62
CA PHE A 162 22.04 -2.41 -6.78
C PHE A 162 21.20 -1.13 -6.64
N SER A 163 20.53 -0.93 -5.49
CA SER A 163 19.55 0.14 -5.30
C SER A 163 18.40 0.01 -6.31
N PHE A 164 17.72 1.12 -6.60
CA PHE A 164 16.52 1.23 -7.44
C PHE A 164 16.86 1.63 -8.88
N SER A 165 16.25 0.98 -9.88
CA SER A 165 16.30 1.44 -11.28
C SER A 165 15.37 2.63 -11.46
N GLU A 166 14.26 2.65 -10.72
CA GLU A 166 13.35 3.79 -10.61
C GLU A 166 13.76 4.68 -9.42
N TRP A 167 15.05 5.04 -9.33
CA TRP A 167 15.61 5.72 -8.15
C TRP A 167 14.86 6.99 -7.77
N ASN A 168 14.73 7.25 -6.46
CA ASN A 168 14.05 8.42 -5.91
C ASN A 168 12.66 8.65 -6.52
N SER A 169 11.93 7.60 -6.91
CA SER A 169 10.62 7.80 -7.53
C SER A 169 9.60 8.31 -6.53
N SER A 170 9.20 9.57 -6.67
CA SER A 170 8.20 10.17 -5.77
C SER A 170 6.79 9.58 -5.91
N CYS A 171 6.49 8.93 -7.04
CA CYS A 171 5.25 8.17 -7.23
C CYS A 171 5.38 6.71 -6.78
N TYR A 172 6.47 6.03 -7.12
CA TYR A 172 6.54 4.58 -6.92
C TYR A 172 7.07 4.13 -5.57
N TYR A 173 7.86 4.95 -4.87
CA TYR A 173 8.26 4.59 -3.50
C TYR A 173 7.06 4.45 -2.55
N ALA A 174 5.97 5.18 -2.78
CA ALA A 174 4.74 4.99 -2.00
C ALA A 174 4.13 3.60 -2.24
N GLU A 175 4.14 3.13 -3.49
CA GLU A 175 3.58 1.85 -3.89
C GLU A 175 4.50 0.68 -3.48
N ASP A 176 5.81 0.82 -3.67
CA ASP A 176 6.82 -0.13 -3.16
C ASP A 176 6.68 -0.32 -1.65
N LEU A 177 6.49 0.77 -0.90
CA LEU A 177 6.30 0.72 0.55
C LEU A 177 5.02 0.01 0.93
N ALA A 178 3.93 0.09 0.16
CA ALA A 178 2.71 -0.66 0.45
C ALA A 178 2.97 -2.18 0.42
N ALA A 179 3.67 -2.67 -0.61
CA ALA A 179 4.11 -4.06 -0.73
C ALA A 179 5.07 -4.47 0.40
N LEU A 180 6.13 -3.67 0.62
CA LEU A 180 7.17 -3.96 1.58
C LEU A 180 6.67 -3.95 3.03
N LEU A 181 5.77 -3.01 3.38
CA LEU A 181 5.17 -2.96 4.71
C LEU A 181 4.27 -4.16 4.96
N ASN A 182 3.53 -4.62 3.94
CA ASN A 182 2.75 -5.85 4.06
C ASN A 182 3.65 -7.08 4.26
N LEU A 183 4.76 -7.19 3.54
CA LEU A 183 5.74 -8.26 3.79
C LEU A 183 6.34 -8.17 5.19
N TYR A 184 6.77 -6.98 5.62
CA TYR A 184 7.35 -6.76 6.94
C TYR A 184 6.38 -7.12 8.08
N ASP A 185 5.10 -6.78 7.92
CA ASP A 185 4.07 -7.03 8.93
C ASP A 185 3.57 -8.49 8.91
N PHE A 186 3.44 -9.12 7.73
CA PHE A 186 2.61 -10.32 7.55
C PHE A 186 3.29 -11.53 6.90
N ALA A 187 4.50 -11.40 6.33
CA ALA A 187 5.18 -12.56 5.75
C ALA A 187 5.47 -13.61 6.85
N PRO A 188 5.18 -14.91 6.63
CA PRO A 188 5.45 -15.95 7.63
C PRO A 188 6.94 -16.26 7.79
N ASP A 189 7.78 -15.94 6.80
CA ASP A 189 9.23 -16.13 6.85
C ASP A 189 9.92 -14.87 7.40
N GLU A 190 10.62 -15.02 8.52
CA GLU A 190 11.39 -13.95 9.17
C GLU A 190 12.51 -13.38 8.30
N VAL A 191 13.11 -14.17 7.40
CA VAL A 191 14.15 -13.72 6.48
C VAL A 191 13.56 -12.73 5.48
N ILE A 192 12.39 -13.04 4.92
CA ILE A 192 11.66 -12.14 4.01
C ILE A 192 11.28 -10.85 4.75
N ARG A 193 10.74 -10.95 5.97
CA ARG A 193 10.41 -9.78 6.80
C ARG A 193 11.63 -8.89 7.02
N LYS A 194 12.77 -9.49 7.36
CA LYS A 194 14.02 -8.75 7.57
C LYS A 194 14.47 -8.04 6.29
N LYS A 195 14.52 -8.75 5.16
CA LYS A 195 14.91 -8.17 3.87
C LYS A 195 13.98 -7.02 3.46
N ALA A 196 12.66 -7.17 3.66
CA ALA A 196 11.71 -6.09 3.43
C ALA A 196 12.01 -4.87 4.32
N GLY A 197 12.28 -5.08 5.60
CA GLY A 197 12.69 -4.02 6.54
C GLY A 197 13.98 -3.30 6.14
N ASP A 198 14.97 -4.04 5.62
CA ASP A 198 16.23 -3.48 5.12
C ASP A 198 15.97 -2.57 3.90
N VAL A 199 15.11 -3.00 2.95
CA VAL A 199 14.73 -2.19 1.77
C VAL A 199 13.88 -0.98 2.15
N ILE A 200 12.94 -1.13 3.11
CA ILE A 200 12.20 0.02 3.66
C ILE A 200 13.18 1.05 4.20
N SER A 201 14.17 0.61 4.99
CA SER A 201 15.19 1.51 5.55
C SER A 201 16.00 2.23 4.46
N LEU A 202 16.30 1.53 3.36
CA LEU A 202 16.96 2.12 2.19
C LEU A 202 16.10 3.19 1.51
N ILE A 203 14.80 2.93 1.30
CA ILE A 203 13.86 3.93 0.77
C ILE A 203 13.82 5.16 1.69
N MET A 204 13.65 4.95 2.99
CA MET A 204 13.60 6.04 3.99
C MET A 204 14.88 6.88 3.96
N PHE A 205 16.04 6.22 3.83
CA PHE A 205 17.33 6.88 3.70
C PHE A 205 17.44 7.71 2.42
N HIS A 206 17.06 7.16 1.26
CA HIS A 206 17.06 7.90 -0.01
C HIS A 206 16.14 9.11 0.04
N THR A 207 14.91 8.94 0.57
CA THR A 207 13.97 10.04 0.72
C THR A 207 14.55 11.14 1.59
N LEU A 208 15.15 10.81 2.75
CA LEU A 208 15.79 11.79 3.63
C LEU A 208 16.93 12.54 2.93
N LEU A 209 17.87 11.81 2.30
CA LEU A 209 19.03 12.42 1.65
C LEU A 209 18.66 13.37 0.49
N ASN A 210 17.57 13.08 -0.20
CA ASN A 210 17.12 13.83 -1.37
C ASN A 210 15.97 14.79 -1.04
N SER A 211 15.67 15.00 0.25
CA SER A 211 14.64 15.94 0.68
C SER A 211 15.20 17.35 0.85
N PHE A 212 14.45 18.34 0.36
CA PHE A 212 14.70 19.76 0.61
C PHE A 212 13.40 20.40 1.10
N ASP A 213 13.42 21.03 2.28
CA ASP A 213 12.26 21.65 2.93
C ASP A 213 11.01 20.74 3.08
N GLY A 214 11.22 19.43 3.11
CA GLY A 214 10.18 18.41 3.27
C GLY A 214 9.62 17.84 1.96
N ASP A 215 10.12 18.30 0.81
CA ASP A 215 9.76 17.79 -0.52
C ASP A 215 10.92 16.99 -1.13
N LEU A 216 10.63 15.99 -1.97
CA LEU A 216 11.68 15.23 -2.66
C LEU A 216 12.19 16.05 -3.86
N GLY A 217 13.37 16.66 -3.71
CA GLY A 217 13.93 17.62 -4.67
C GLY A 217 15.11 17.09 -5.50
N GLY A 218 15.61 15.90 -5.20
CA GLY A 218 16.69 15.25 -5.96
C GLY A 218 16.25 14.77 -7.35
N THR A 219 17.23 14.30 -8.15
CA THR A 219 16.91 13.63 -9.42
C THR A 219 16.08 12.38 -9.18
N GLN A 220 15.16 12.06 -10.11
CA GLN A 220 14.27 10.92 -10.01
C GLN A 220 14.33 10.12 -11.31
N GLY A 221 14.50 8.80 -11.22
CA GLY A 221 14.42 7.88 -12.36
C GLY A 221 13.00 7.77 -12.90
N ARG A 222 11.99 8.06 -12.05
CA ARG A 222 10.59 8.13 -12.45
C ARG A 222 9.82 9.15 -11.61
N THR A 223 9.08 10.02 -12.30
CA THR A 223 8.05 10.88 -11.71
C THR A 223 6.95 11.16 -12.75
N TYR A 224 5.73 11.43 -12.29
CA TYR A 224 4.72 12.02 -13.16
C TYR A 224 4.98 13.52 -13.36
N PHE A 225 4.60 14.03 -14.54
CA PHE A 225 4.81 15.44 -14.89
C PHE A 225 4.25 16.40 -13.83
N ARG A 226 3.04 16.13 -13.33
CA ARG A 226 2.38 16.97 -12.30
C ARG A 226 3.14 17.00 -10.98
N GLN A 227 3.78 15.89 -10.60
CA GLN A 227 4.56 15.77 -9.37
C GLN A 227 5.95 16.41 -9.52
N ALA A 228 6.52 16.37 -10.72
CA ALA A 228 7.79 17.03 -11.04
C ALA A 228 7.67 18.55 -10.96
N ILE A 229 6.59 19.13 -11.48
CA ILE A 229 6.36 20.58 -11.45
C ILE A 229 5.80 21.06 -10.11
N ASN A 230 5.13 20.18 -9.35
CA ASN A 230 4.52 20.52 -8.08
C ASN A 230 4.79 19.41 -7.06
N PRO A 231 5.86 19.54 -6.27
CA PRO A 231 6.23 18.57 -5.24
C PRO A 231 5.14 18.30 -4.20
N ALA A 232 4.20 19.25 -4.03
CA ALA A 232 3.06 19.09 -3.13
C ALA A 232 2.14 17.91 -3.50
N LEU A 233 2.22 17.42 -4.74
CA LEU A 233 1.44 16.30 -5.28
C LEU A 233 2.20 14.96 -5.27
N GLN A 234 3.45 14.93 -4.79
CA GLN A 234 4.23 13.70 -4.68
C GLN A 234 3.57 12.73 -3.69
N ASP A 235 3.50 11.45 -4.04
CA ASP A 235 2.79 10.45 -3.24
C ASP A 235 3.57 10.11 -1.96
N VAL A 236 4.90 10.19 -1.99
CA VAL A 236 5.78 10.07 -0.82
C VAL A 236 5.65 11.18 0.22
N ARG A 237 4.89 12.23 -0.05
CA ARG A 237 4.83 13.41 0.83
C ARG A 237 4.23 13.11 2.21
N GLY A 238 3.26 12.20 2.27
CA GLY A 238 2.70 11.74 3.55
C GLY A 238 3.76 11.07 4.44
N LEU A 239 4.63 10.28 3.83
CA LEU A 239 5.77 9.63 4.49
C LEU A 239 6.81 10.65 4.94
N GLN A 240 7.20 11.58 4.07
CA GLN A 240 8.15 12.65 4.41
C GLN A 240 7.67 13.46 5.61
N TRP A 241 6.38 13.79 5.66
CA TRP A 241 5.81 14.49 6.80
C TRP A 241 5.92 13.67 8.10
N LEU A 242 5.56 12.38 8.04
CA LEU A 242 5.65 11.48 9.20
C LEU A 242 7.08 11.38 9.74
N TYR A 243 8.05 11.33 8.84
CA TYR A 243 9.44 11.08 9.18
C TYR A 243 10.22 12.34 9.58
N LEU A 244 10.02 13.45 8.87
CA LEU A 244 10.78 14.70 9.07
C LEU A 244 10.07 15.70 9.99
N GLY A 245 8.76 15.57 10.17
CA GLY A 245 7.94 16.48 10.99
C GLY A 245 7.84 17.92 10.47
N SER A 246 8.50 18.27 9.38
CA SER A 246 8.56 19.62 8.83
C SER A 246 7.51 19.85 7.75
N TRP A 247 6.67 20.85 7.97
CA TRP A 247 5.79 21.46 6.97
C TRP A 247 6.29 22.88 6.69
N ARG A 248 6.71 23.19 5.47
CA ARG A 248 6.65 24.56 4.96
C ARG A 248 5.56 24.63 3.90
N ARG A 249 4.57 25.50 4.16
CA ARG A 249 3.64 25.99 3.13
C ARG A 249 4.51 26.61 2.03
N ALA A 250 4.67 25.94 0.89
CA ALA A 250 4.99 26.66 -0.33
C ALA A 250 3.91 27.76 -0.50
N GLY A 251 4.36 29.00 -0.65
CA GLY A 251 3.53 30.20 -0.56
C GLY A 251 2.30 30.17 -1.46
N THR A 252 1.22 30.79 -0.96
CA THR A 252 0.07 31.29 -1.75
C THR A 252 -0.57 30.33 -2.77
N VAL A 253 -0.87 29.10 -2.36
CA VAL A 253 -2.14 28.48 -2.74
C VAL A 253 -2.72 27.88 -1.46
N SER A 254 -3.85 28.42 -1.02
CA SER A 254 -4.65 27.82 0.05
C SER A 254 -5.25 26.50 -0.45
N PHE A 255 -4.43 25.46 -0.53
CA PHE A 255 -4.94 24.10 -0.61
C PHE A 255 -5.08 23.59 0.82
N ARG A 256 -6.30 23.68 1.36
CA ARG A 256 -6.69 22.82 2.49
C ARG A 256 -6.60 21.39 1.97
N PRO A 257 -6.02 20.43 2.72
CA PRO A 257 -5.84 19.08 2.21
C PRO A 257 -7.20 18.49 1.83
N ARG A 258 -7.41 18.17 0.56
CA ARG A 258 -8.12 16.93 0.24
C ARG A 258 -7.08 15.84 0.40
N VAL A 259 -6.87 15.38 1.64
CA VAL A 259 -6.19 14.12 1.87
C VAL A 259 -7.03 13.07 1.16
N ARG A 260 -6.61 12.66 -0.03
CA ARG A 260 -7.09 11.43 -0.65
C ARG A 260 -6.11 10.35 -0.22
N GLY A 261 -6.40 9.66 0.89
CA GLY A 261 -5.78 8.37 1.18
C GLY A 261 -4.49 8.35 2.02
N VAL A 262 -4.29 9.25 2.97
CA VAL A 262 -3.37 8.98 4.11
C VAL A 262 -4.16 9.10 5.40
N ILE A 263 -4.51 7.97 6.01
CA ILE A 263 -5.14 7.97 7.32
C ILE A 263 -4.07 7.72 8.37
N LEU A 264 -3.95 8.72 9.24
CA LEU A 264 -3.04 8.73 10.37
C LEU A 264 -3.73 8.14 11.59
N LEU A 265 -3.18 7.04 12.08
CA LEU A 265 -3.66 6.33 13.25
C LEU A 265 -2.53 6.25 14.26
N ARG A 266 -2.34 7.33 15.01
CA ARG A 266 -1.35 7.42 16.10
C ARG A 266 -1.76 6.54 17.28
N ASP A 267 -0.90 5.63 17.73
CA ASP A 267 -1.08 4.94 19.01
C ASP A 267 -0.99 5.97 20.14
N SER A 268 -2.03 6.05 20.97
CA SER A 268 -2.16 7.04 22.06
C SER A 268 -1.45 6.62 23.35
N ARG A 269 -0.58 5.59 23.33
CA ARG A 269 0.32 5.32 24.45
C ARG A 269 1.44 6.37 24.53
N ARG A 270 1.13 7.49 25.17
CA ARG A 270 2.17 8.41 25.68
C ARG A 270 2.98 7.67 26.74
N PRO A 271 4.33 7.65 26.68
CA PRO A 271 5.13 7.42 27.87
C PRO A 271 4.80 8.54 28.87
N GLY A 272 4.52 8.17 30.12
CA GLY A 272 4.17 9.11 31.18
C GLY A 272 5.21 10.24 31.28
N ARG A 273 4.73 11.48 31.44
CA ARG A 273 5.59 12.60 31.84
C ARG A 273 6.30 12.21 33.12
N HIS A 274 7.62 12.01 33.07
CA HIS A 274 8.44 12.10 34.27
C HIS A 274 8.32 13.54 34.81
N GLN A 275 7.56 13.70 35.89
CA GLN A 275 7.70 14.86 36.75
C GLN A 275 9.14 14.83 37.28
N ARG A 276 9.99 15.73 36.79
CA ARG A 276 11.23 16.06 37.49
C ARG A 276 10.83 16.87 38.72
N GLY A 277 10.80 16.21 39.87
CA GLY A 277 10.83 16.89 41.15
C GLY A 277 12.09 17.76 41.20
N ARG A 278 11.93 19.05 41.48
CA ARG A 278 13.01 19.89 41.97
C ARG A 278 13.08 19.68 43.48
N SER A 279 14.11 18.98 43.91
CA SER A 279 14.66 19.07 45.26
C SER A 279 15.60 20.28 45.33
N SER A 280 15.58 20.94 46.51
CA SER A 280 16.28 22.15 46.97
C SER A 280 15.81 23.47 46.37
#